data_AF-A0A4P9ZJ60-F1
#
_entry.id   AF-A0A4P9ZJ60-F1
#
_cell.length_a   1.000
_cell.length_b   1.000
_cell.length_c   1.000
_cell.angle_alpha   90.00
_cell.angle_beta   90.00
_cell.angle_gamma   90.00
#
_symmetry.space_group_name_H-M   'P 1'
#
loop_
_entity.id
_entity.type
_entity.pdbx_description
1 polymer ?
#
loop_
_entity_poly.entity_id
_entity_poly.type
_entity_poly.pdbx_seq_one_letter_code
_entity_poly.pdbx_strand_id
1 'polypeptide(L)' 'KTYTMEEVSQHNIADDLWIVYNGQVYDVSKYLDEHPGGEEVILDCAGTDATEAFNDIGHSDDAHEILKGLLLGKL' A
#
# COMPACT_ATOMS: atom_id res chain seq x y z
N LYS A 1 -2.22 4.10 -15.14
CA LYS A 1 -1.97 5.53 -14.87
C LYS A 1 -0.59 5.65 -14.22
N THR A 2 0.11 6.78 -14.39
CA THR A 2 1.44 7.02 -13.79
C THR A 2 1.29 8.09 -12.71
N TYR A 3 1.97 7.90 -11.58
CA TYR A 3 1.91 8.77 -10.40
C TYR A 3 3.32 9.10 -9.93
N THR A 4 3.54 10.26 -9.34
CA THR A 4 4.81 10.62 -8.73
C THR A 4 4.85 10.25 -7.24
N MET A 5 6.05 10.11 -6.68
CA MET A 5 6.18 9.96 -5.22
C MET A 5 5.63 11.18 -4.46
N GLU A 6 5.72 12.37 -5.05
CA GLU A 6 5.13 13.58 -4.47
C GLU A 6 3.61 13.45 -4.37
N GLU A 7 2.93 12.96 -5.40
CA GLU A 7 1.49 12.66 -5.35
C GLU A 7 1.17 11.60 -4.31
N VAL A 8 1.87 10.45 -4.31
CA VAL A 8 1.64 9.36 -3.35
C VAL A 8 1.79 9.85 -1.91
N SER A 9 2.77 10.72 -1.63
CA SER A 9 3.02 11.26 -0.29
C SER A 9 1.88 12.12 0.29
N GLN A 10 0.95 12.59 -0.56
CA GLN A 10 -0.23 13.33 -0.11
C GLN A 10 -1.34 12.41 0.42
N HIS A 11 -1.32 11.12 0.06
CA HIS A 11 -2.32 10.13 0.46
C HIS A 11 -1.78 9.32 1.65
N ASN A 12 -1.80 9.95 2.83
CA ASN A 12 -1.10 9.45 4.02
C ASN A 12 -1.96 9.39 5.30
N ILE A 13 -3.29 9.35 5.17
CA ILE A 13 -4.23 9.26 6.30
C ILE A 13 -5.18 8.07 6.11
N ALA A 14 -5.79 7.56 7.18
CA ALA A 14 -6.58 6.32 7.13
C ALA A 14 -7.66 6.27 6.03
N ASP A 15 -8.40 7.36 5.83
CA ASP A 15 -9.46 7.44 4.81
C ASP A 15 -8.93 7.68 3.37
N ASP A 16 -7.64 8.00 3.23
CA ASP A 16 -6.97 8.35 1.98
C ASP A 16 -5.48 7.96 2.05
N LEU A 17 -5.21 6.66 1.88
CA LEU A 17 -3.90 6.05 2.14
C LEU A 17 -3.40 5.26 0.95
N TRP A 18 -2.31 5.73 0.35
CA TRP A 18 -1.64 5.01 -0.73
C TRP A 18 -0.26 4.53 -0.30
N ILE A 19 0.17 3.43 -0.90
CA ILE A 19 1.52 2.88 -0.74
C ILE A 19 2.11 2.52 -2.10
N VAL A 20 3.43 2.45 -2.17
CA VAL A 20 4.15 1.87 -3.30
C VAL A 20 4.62 0.46 -2.96
N TYR A 21 4.44 -0.47 -3.89
CA TYR A 21 5.03 -1.79 -3.85
C TYR A 21 5.59 -2.16 -5.22
N ASN A 22 6.89 -2.43 -5.31
CA ASN A 22 7.59 -2.76 -6.56
C ASN A 22 7.33 -1.75 -7.70
N GLY A 23 7.36 -0.45 -7.40
CA GLY A 23 7.14 0.62 -8.39
C GLY A 23 5.70 0.72 -8.91
N GLN A 24 4.74 0.13 -8.20
CA GLN A 24 3.31 0.24 -8.46
C GLN A 24 2.63 0.91 -7.28
N VAL A 25 1.58 1.69 -7.56
CA VAL A 25 0.85 2.48 -6.56
C VAL A 25 -0.48 1.81 -6.25
N TYR A 26 -0.80 1.68 -4.97
CA TYR A 26 -1.97 0.97 -4.46
C TYR A 26 -2.75 1.86 -3.50
N ASP A 27 -4.08 1.83 -3.60
CA ASP A 27 -4.98 2.45 -2.63
C ASP A 27 -5.41 1.40 -1.61
N VAL A 28 -4.90 1.51 -0.39
CA VAL A 28 -5.15 0.54 0.69
C VAL A 28 -6.07 1.10 1.76
N SER A 29 -6.62 2.30 1.58
CA SER A 29 -7.53 2.96 2.53
C SER A 29 -8.68 2.05 3.00
N LYS A 30 -9.30 1.35 2.05
CA LYS A 30 -10.44 0.45 2.32
C LYS A 30 -10.07 -0.91 2.90
N TYR A 31 -8.77 -1.24 2.91
CA TYR A 31 -8.28 -2.53 3.38
C TYR A 31 -7.64 -2.44 4.77
N LEU A 32 -7.51 -1.24 5.34
CA LEU A 32 -6.88 -1.01 6.64
C LEU A 32 -7.46 -1.90 7.75
N ASP A 33 -8.77 -1.87 7.94
CA ASP A 33 -9.46 -2.67 8.96
C ASP A 33 -9.45 -4.18 8.68
N GLU A 34 -9.25 -4.57 7.41
CA GLU A 34 -9.24 -5.97 6.98
C GLU A 34 -7.83 -6.57 7.00
N HIS A 35 -6.79 -5.75 7.20
CA HIS A 35 -5.42 -6.21 7.20
C HIS A 35 -5.11 -7.10 8.42
N PRO A 36 -4.74 -8.39 8.23
CA PRO A 36 -4.50 -9.29 9.35
C PRO A 36 -3.31 -8.89 10.25
N GLY A 37 -2.37 -8.11 9.72
CA GLY A 37 -1.24 -7.56 10.47
C GLY A 37 -1.58 -6.33 11.32
N GLY A 38 -2.82 -5.84 11.25
CA GLY A 38 -3.30 -4.62 11.89
C GLY A 38 -3.19 -3.38 11.00
N GLU A 39 -4.01 -2.37 11.27
CA GLU A 39 -4.00 -1.10 10.54
C GLU A 39 -2.71 -0.28 10.80
N GLU A 40 -2.17 -0.35 12.01
CA GLU A 40 -1.02 0.46 12.46
C GLU A 40 0.20 0.26 11.55
N VAL A 41 0.48 -0.98 11.13
CA VAL A 41 1.65 -1.29 10.29
C VAL A 41 1.52 -0.76 8.85
N ILE A 42 0.29 -0.62 8.34
CA ILE A 42 0.05 0.02 7.04
C ILE A 42 0.17 1.55 7.18
N LEU A 43 -0.35 2.10 8.28
CA LEU A 43 -0.28 3.54 8.58
C LEU A 43 1.17 4.02 8.75
N ASP A 44 2.06 3.22 9.31
CA ASP A 44 3.50 3.54 9.37
C ASP A 44 4.15 3.67 7.97
N CYS A 45 3.57 3.01 6.95
CA CYS A 45 4.04 3.08 5.57
C CYS A 45 3.27 4.09 4.70
N ALA A 46 2.34 4.84 5.29
CA ALA A 46 1.41 5.70 4.55
C ALA A 46 2.11 6.74 3.68
N GLY A 47 1.78 6.78 2.38
CA GLY A 47 2.37 7.69 1.41
C GLY A 47 3.83 7.39 1.04
N THR A 48 4.34 6.20 1.36
CA THR A 48 5.74 5.81 1.12
C THR A 48 5.87 4.50 0.33
N ASP A 49 7.11 4.08 0.06
CA ASP A 49 7.40 2.78 -0.55
C ASP A 49 7.50 1.70 0.52
N ALA A 50 6.52 0.81 0.54
CA ALA A 50 6.38 -0.27 1.49
C ALA A 50 7.00 -1.59 0.99
N THR A 51 7.78 -1.57 -0.10
CA THR A 51 8.32 -2.79 -0.72
C THR A 51 9.17 -3.62 0.24
N GLU A 52 10.08 -2.98 0.97
CA GLU A 52 10.92 -3.69 1.94
C GLU A 52 10.09 -4.25 3.10
N ALA A 53 9.19 -3.43 3.67
CA ALA A 53 8.31 -3.87 4.76
C ALA A 53 7.42 -5.05 4.36
N PHE A 54 6.83 -5.01 3.17
CA PHE A 54 5.97 -6.08 2.66
C PHE A 54 6.75 -7.39 2.44
N ASN A 55 7.97 -7.30 1.91
CA ASN A 55 8.83 -8.45 1.64
C ASN A 55 9.44 -9.07 2.90
N ASP A 56 9.83 -8.26 3.89
CA ASP A 56 10.44 -8.73 5.14
C ASP A 56 9.48 -9.62 5.94
N ILE A 57 8.20 -9.28 5.95
CA ILE A 57 7.14 -10.07 6.59
C ILE A 57 6.85 -11.38 5.85
N GLY A 58 7.10 -11.44 4.53
CA GLY A 58 6.87 -12.64 3.73
C GLY A 58 5.38 -12.95 3.53
N HIS A 59 4.61 -11.96 3.06
CA HIS A 59 3.18 -12.08 2.77
C HIS A 59 2.85 -13.25 1.83
N SER A 60 1.71 -13.89 2.06
CA SER A 60 1.23 -15.05 1.29
C SER A 60 0.81 -14.69 -0.14
N ASP A 61 0.62 -15.70 -1.00
CA ASP A 61 0.07 -15.51 -2.35
C ASP A 61 -1.31 -14.84 -2.32
N ASP A 62 -2.13 -15.14 -1.32
CA ASP A 62 -3.47 -14.55 -1.14
C ASP A 62 -3.38 -13.04 -0.89
N ALA A 63 -2.43 -12.60 -0.05
CA ALA A 63 -2.17 -11.19 0.18
C ALA A 63 -1.72 -10.46 -1.10
N HIS A 64 -0.96 -11.14 -1.97
CA HIS A 64 -0.59 -10.59 -3.28
C HIS A 64 -1.79 -10.46 -4.23
N GLU A 65 -2.74 -11.40 -4.19
CA GLU A 65 -3.98 -11.31 -4.98
C GLU A 65 -4.87 -10.16 -4.50
N ILE A 66 -4.99 -9.97 -3.17
CA ILE A 66 -5.68 -8.82 -2.59
C ILE A 66 -5.02 -7.51 -3.06
N LEU A 67 -3.70 -7.40 -2.94
CA LEU A 67 -2.94 -6.22 -3.34
C LEU A 67 -3.16 -5.86 -4.81
N LYS A 68 -3.22 -6.85 -5.72
CA LYS A 68 -3.53 -6.61 -7.14
C LYS A 68 -4.88 -5.92 -7.36
N GLY A 69 -5.88 -6.22 -6.52
CA GLY A 69 -7.21 -5.60 -6.56
C GLY A 69 -7.19 -4.12 -6.17
N LEU A 70 -6.16 -3.69 -5.43
CA LEU A 70 -5.98 -2.32 -4.93
C LEU A 70 -5.12 -1.45 -5.85
N LEU A 71 -4.70 -1.98 -7.00
CA LEU A 71 -3.78 -1.32 -7.92
C LEU A 71 -4.41 -0.09 -8.59
N LEU A 72 -3.79 1.07 -8.38
CA LEU A 72 -4.14 2.31 -9.09
C LEU A 72 -3.33 2.50 -10.37
N GLY A 73 -2.06 2.11 -10.36
CA GLY A 73 -1.17 2.36 -11.47
C GLY A 73 0.31 2.13 -11.17
N LYS A 74 1.14 2.75 -11.98
CA LYS A 74 2.60 2.70 -11.87
C LYS A 74 3.10 4.00 -11.25
N LEU A 75 4.22 3.90 -10.55
CA LEU A 75 5.05 5.02 -10.18
C LEU A 75 5.88 5.47 -11.39
#